data_AF-N6UDW9-F1
#
_entry.id   AF-N6UDW9-F1
#
_cell.length_a   1.000
_cell.length_b   1.000
_cell.length_c   1.000
_cell.angle_alpha   90.00
_cell.angle_beta   90.00
_cell.angle_gamma   90.00
#
_symmetry.space_group_name_H-M   'P 1'
#
loop_
_entity.id
_entity.type
_entity.pdbx_description
1 polymer ?
#
loop_
_entity_poly.entity_id
_entity_poly.type
_entity_poly.pdbx_seq_one_letter_code
_entity_poly.pdbx_strand_id
1 'polypeptide(L)'
;MFQTALDEQTNAGKYFYLVAVFRDKALHSFALRTQSFDYCAKEPKPSKGCPRANGFYRHDDPQVCDKFFNCVDGKPIELPCPPGLIYDDVASTCAWPESSGRQCTNSKRDSLDDGFSCPEGNVQGPDGRTLPHPTFAHPEDCDKFYICRNGVQPQKGYCANKTVYNEESFRCDDPANVPG
;
A
#
# COMPACT_ATOMS: atom_id res chain seq x y z
N MET A 1 -57.70 2.33 23.18
CA MET A 1 -58.03 1.56 21.97
C MET A 1 -56.84 1.73 21.03
N PHE A 2 -56.36 0.61 20.48
CA PHE A 2 -55.17 0.34 19.67
C PHE A 2 -54.79 1.44 18.63
N GLN A 3 -53.55 1.62 18.16
CA GLN A 3 -52.62 0.60 17.67
C GLN A 3 -51.16 1.10 17.61
N THR A 4 -50.25 0.16 17.82
CA THR A 4 -48.82 0.15 17.50
C THR A 4 -48.53 0.32 16.01
N ALA A 5 -47.46 1.05 15.67
CA ALA A 5 -46.62 0.76 14.51
C ALA A 5 -45.15 1.00 14.91
N LEU A 6 -44.42 -0.10 15.12
CA LEU A 6 -42.97 -0.14 15.08
C LEU A 6 -42.59 -0.40 13.62
N ASP A 7 -41.74 0.45 13.05
CA ASP A 7 -40.82 -0.01 12.02
C ASP A 7 -39.43 0.55 12.32
N GLU A 8 -38.46 -0.34 12.22
CA GLU A 8 -37.11 -0.30 12.78
C GLU A 8 -36.16 -0.56 11.61
N GLN A 9 -35.44 0.48 11.16
CA GLN A 9 -34.18 0.48 10.38
C GLN A 9 -33.99 1.92 9.83
N THR A 10 -32.89 2.65 9.99
CA THR A 10 -31.54 2.38 10.48
C THR A 10 -30.89 3.74 10.81
N ASN A 11 -30.05 3.76 11.84
CA ASN A 11 -29.13 4.84 12.27
C ASN A 11 -28.31 5.38 11.07
N ALA A 12 -27.89 6.65 10.92
CA ALA A 12 -27.59 7.71 11.87
C ALA A 12 -27.54 9.08 11.15
N GLY A 13 -27.85 10.17 11.87
CA GLY A 13 -27.54 11.53 11.41
C GLY A 13 -28.61 12.60 11.64
N LYS A 14 -29.28 12.60 12.80
CA LYS A 14 -30.09 13.74 13.25
C LYS A 14 -29.18 14.94 13.55
N TYR A 15 -28.97 15.80 12.56
CA TYR A 15 -28.54 17.17 12.81
C TYR A 15 -29.77 17.95 13.28
N PHE A 16 -29.92 18.07 14.59
CA PHE A 16 -30.87 18.98 15.21
C PHE A 16 -30.46 20.42 14.86
N TYR A 17 -31.13 21.03 13.89
CA TYR A 17 -31.09 22.48 13.73
C TYR A 17 -32.26 23.08 14.50
N LEU A 18 -31.94 23.70 15.64
CA LEU A 18 -32.84 24.62 16.34
C LEU A 18 -33.08 25.83 15.43
N VAL A 19 -34.22 25.84 14.73
CA VAL A 19 -34.68 27.04 14.00
C VAL A 19 -35.24 28.02 15.02
N ALA A 20 -34.43 29.01 15.40
CA ALA A 20 -34.93 30.16 16.15
C ALA A 20 -35.76 31.04 15.20
N VAL A 21 -37.07 31.10 15.45
CA VAL A 21 -38.00 31.99 14.74
C VAL A 21 -37.81 33.41 15.28
N PHE A 22 -37.07 34.25 14.56
CA PHE A 22 -37.01 35.68 14.85
C PHE A 22 -38.11 36.44 14.09
N ARG A 23 -39.15 36.83 14.84
CA ARG A 23 -40.07 37.93 14.50
C ARG A 23 -39.29 39.24 14.59
N ASP A 24 -39.07 39.93 13.47
CA ASP A 24 -39.63 41.25 13.16
C ASP A 24 -38.88 41.98 12.03
N LYS A 25 -39.63 42.87 11.37
CA LYS A 25 -39.35 43.56 10.11
C LYS A 25 -38.21 44.59 10.23
N ALA A 26 -37.22 44.52 9.33
CA ALA A 26 -36.62 45.71 8.69
C ALA A 26 -35.62 45.30 7.59
N LEU A 27 -35.79 45.90 6.42
CA LEU A 27 -34.88 45.85 5.28
C LEU A 27 -33.45 46.22 5.70
N HIS A 28 -32.47 45.37 5.37
CA HIS A 28 -31.19 45.75 4.76
C HIS A 28 -30.64 44.52 4.03
N SER A 29 -30.42 44.68 2.72
CA SER A 29 -29.79 43.71 1.86
C SER A 29 -28.33 43.51 2.30
N PHE A 30 -28.07 42.46 3.07
CA PHE A 30 -26.77 41.83 3.12
C PHE A 30 -26.93 40.42 2.57
N ALA A 31 -26.70 40.29 1.27
CA ALA A 31 -26.38 39.01 0.68
C ALA A 31 -25.09 38.51 1.38
N LEU A 32 -25.24 37.68 2.41
CA LEU A 32 -24.13 36.90 2.95
C LEU A 32 -23.62 36.05 1.79
N ARG A 33 -22.48 36.44 1.25
CA ARG A 33 -21.74 35.72 0.24
C ARG A 33 -21.43 34.34 0.84
N THR A 34 -22.22 33.33 0.48
CA THR A 34 -21.93 31.91 0.79
C THR A 34 -20.79 31.46 -0.10
N GLN A 35 -19.59 32.00 0.15
CA GLN A 35 -18.35 31.52 -0.44
C GLN A 35 -17.53 30.91 0.70
N SER A 36 -17.74 29.63 1.02
CA SER A 36 -16.71 28.75 1.61
C SER A 36 -17.22 27.44 2.27
N PHE A 37 -18.33 26.83 1.85
CA PHE A 37 -18.69 25.49 2.37
C PHE A 37 -18.99 24.42 1.32
N ASP A 38 -19.21 24.78 0.05
CA ASP A 38 -19.42 23.78 -1.03
C ASP A 38 -18.13 23.11 -1.55
N TYR A 39 -16.95 23.55 -1.09
CA TYR A 39 -15.68 23.03 -1.59
C TYR A 39 -15.30 21.64 -1.04
N CYS A 40 -15.92 21.19 0.06
CA CYS A 40 -15.54 19.93 0.73
C CYS A 40 -16.33 18.69 0.26
N ALA A 41 -17.41 18.83 -0.50
CA ALA A 41 -18.29 17.70 -0.87
C ALA A 41 -18.48 17.57 -2.39
N LYS A 42 -17.39 17.46 -3.14
CA LYS A 42 -17.51 16.98 -4.53
C LYS A 42 -17.81 15.49 -4.53
N GLU A 43 -18.75 15.07 -5.37
CA GLU A 43 -19.06 13.65 -5.62
C GLU A 43 -17.77 12.86 -5.85
N PRO A 44 -17.62 11.66 -5.23
CA PRO A 44 -16.45 10.83 -5.45
C PRO A 44 -16.37 10.49 -6.95
N LYS A 45 -15.19 10.67 -7.53
CA LYS A 45 -14.89 10.26 -8.90
C LYS A 45 -14.11 8.96 -8.84
N PRO A 46 -14.78 7.78 -8.86
CA PRO A 46 -14.08 6.51 -8.85
C PRO A 46 -13.40 6.27 -10.20
N SER A 47 -12.29 5.55 -10.16
CA SER A 47 -11.61 4.98 -11.32
C SER A 47 -11.08 3.59 -10.96
N LYS A 48 -10.50 2.87 -11.92
CA LYS A 48 -9.93 1.54 -11.67
C LYS A 48 -8.83 1.64 -10.60
N GLY A 49 -8.95 0.89 -9.50
CA GLY A 49 -8.01 0.91 -8.36
C GLY A 49 -8.15 2.10 -7.40
N CYS A 50 -9.00 3.10 -7.71
CA CYS A 50 -9.16 4.30 -6.90
C CYS A 50 -10.65 4.56 -6.59
N PRO A 51 -11.15 4.19 -5.40
CA PRO A 51 -12.49 4.54 -4.94
C PRO A 51 -12.76 6.06 -4.92
N ARG A 52 -11.73 6.88 -4.68
CA ARG A 52 -11.80 8.35 -4.86
C ARG A 52 -10.55 8.84 -5.57
N ALA A 53 -10.61 10.07 -6.07
CA ALA A 53 -9.51 10.67 -6.82
C ALA A 53 -8.19 10.72 -6.03
N ASN A 54 -8.25 10.93 -4.71
CA ASN A 54 -7.07 11.02 -3.87
C ASN A 54 -7.21 10.17 -2.61
N GLY A 55 -6.16 9.46 -2.22
CA GLY A 55 -6.11 8.66 -1.01
C GLY A 55 -5.32 7.38 -1.15
N PHE A 56 -5.20 6.64 -0.04
CA PHE A 56 -4.60 5.32 -0.01
C PHE A 56 -5.70 4.26 0.01
N TYR A 57 -5.55 3.23 -0.82
CA TYR A 57 -6.56 2.20 -0.99
C TYR A 57 -5.94 0.82 -1.10
N ARG A 58 -6.70 -0.18 -0.66
CA ARG A 58 -6.30 -1.58 -0.80
C ARG A 58 -6.07 -1.94 -2.26
N HIS A 59 -5.18 -2.89 -2.48
CA HIS A 59 -4.99 -3.49 -3.80
C HIS A 59 -6.28 -4.22 -4.27
N ASP A 60 -6.52 -4.24 -5.58
CA ASP A 60 -7.73 -4.84 -6.19
C ASP A 60 -7.77 -6.36 -5.98
N ASP A 61 -6.61 -7.02 -6.09
CA ASP A 61 -6.44 -8.44 -5.76
C ASP A 61 -6.42 -8.65 -4.23
N PRO A 62 -7.41 -9.37 -3.65
CA PRO A 62 -7.48 -9.64 -2.22
C PRO A 62 -6.38 -10.57 -1.69
N GLN A 63 -5.58 -11.21 -2.55
CA GLN A 63 -4.40 -11.99 -2.14
C GLN A 63 -3.12 -11.14 -2.05
N VAL A 64 -3.15 -9.91 -2.58
CA VAL A 64 -2.05 -8.96 -2.42
C VAL A 64 -2.32 -8.14 -1.17
N CYS A 65 -1.51 -8.34 -0.15
CA CYS A 65 -1.72 -7.77 1.19
C CYS A 65 -0.67 -6.75 1.57
N ASP A 66 0.53 -6.92 1.05
CA ASP A 66 1.72 -6.10 1.27
C ASP A 66 1.83 -4.96 0.25
N LYS A 67 0.79 -4.70 -0.57
CA LYS A 67 0.73 -3.56 -1.49
C LYS A 67 -0.59 -2.81 -1.38
N PHE A 68 -0.54 -1.54 -1.74
CA PHE A 68 -1.68 -0.63 -1.75
C PHE A 68 -1.55 0.37 -2.89
N PHE A 69 -2.64 1.04 -3.24
CA PHE A 69 -2.62 2.13 -4.21
C PHE A 69 -2.57 3.47 -3.49
N ASN A 70 -1.64 4.32 -3.88
CA ASN A 70 -1.69 5.76 -3.66
C ASN A 70 -2.32 6.42 -4.89
N CYS A 71 -3.54 6.90 -4.75
CA CYS A 71 -4.27 7.54 -5.81
C CYS A 71 -4.01 9.04 -5.82
N VAL A 72 -3.64 9.58 -6.98
CA VAL A 72 -3.51 11.01 -7.24
C VAL A 72 -4.32 11.35 -8.49
N ASP A 73 -5.34 12.20 -8.35
CA ASP A 73 -6.29 12.57 -9.40
C ASP A 73 -6.93 11.36 -10.13
N GLY A 74 -7.24 10.31 -9.38
CA GLY A 74 -7.85 9.08 -9.86
C GLY A 74 -6.89 8.16 -10.60
N LYS A 75 -5.58 8.38 -10.47
CA LYS A 75 -4.55 7.51 -11.05
C LYS A 75 -3.89 6.70 -9.91
N PRO A 76 -4.04 5.38 -9.89
CA PRO A 76 -3.42 4.55 -8.85
C PRO A 76 -1.92 4.42 -9.10
N ILE A 77 -1.13 4.61 -8.06
CA ILE A 77 0.28 4.25 -8.00
C ILE A 77 0.40 3.11 -6.99
N GLU A 78 0.78 1.92 -7.45
CA GLU A 78 0.99 0.79 -6.56
C GLU A 78 2.28 0.96 -5.75
N LEU A 79 2.18 0.80 -4.43
CA LEU A 79 3.28 0.91 -3.50
C LEU A 79 3.31 -0.30 -2.57
N PRO A 80 4.51 -0.84 -2.26
CA PRO A 80 4.66 -1.88 -1.25
C PRO A 80 4.63 -1.28 0.16
N CYS A 81 4.10 -2.04 1.10
CA CYS A 81 4.31 -1.85 2.53
C CYS A 81 5.76 -2.19 2.91
N PRO A 82 6.25 -1.69 4.06
CA PRO A 82 7.47 -2.20 4.66
C PRO A 82 7.40 -3.72 4.87
N PRO A 83 8.54 -4.44 4.85
CA PRO A 83 8.56 -5.89 4.98
C PRO A 83 7.85 -6.37 6.26
N GLY A 84 7.00 -7.39 6.10
CA GLY A 84 6.24 -7.98 7.20
C GLY A 84 4.96 -7.21 7.58
N LEU A 85 4.69 -6.05 6.98
CA LEU A 85 3.45 -5.31 7.18
C LEU A 85 2.46 -5.55 6.05
N ILE A 86 1.18 -5.40 6.36
CA ILE A 86 0.09 -5.46 5.38
C ILE A 86 -0.75 -4.20 5.46
N TYR A 87 -1.37 -3.83 4.34
CA TYR A 87 -2.21 -2.65 4.28
C TYR A 87 -3.54 -2.89 5.02
N ASP A 88 -3.80 -2.04 6.01
CA ASP A 88 -5.05 -1.91 6.75
C ASP A 88 -5.89 -0.80 6.11
N ASP A 89 -7.07 -1.15 5.58
CA ASP A 89 -7.98 -0.23 4.91
C ASP A 89 -8.75 0.66 5.88
N VAL A 90 -8.94 0.23 7.13
CA VAL A 90 -9.60 1.02 8.18
C VAL A 90 -8.67 2.13 8.66
N ALA A 91 -7.43 1.77 8.97
CA ALA A 91 -6.41 2.74 9.39
C ALA A 91 -5.78 3.50 8.21
N SER A 92 -6.02 3.04 6.97
CA SER A 92 -5.42 3.57 5.73
C SER A 92 -3.89 3.64 5.79
N THR A 93 -3.25 2.61 6.35
CA THR A 93 -1.80 2.53 6.55
C THR A 93 -1.32 1.08 6.58
N CYS A 94 0.00 0.87 6.50
CA CYS A 94 0.59 -0.45 6.72
C CYS A 94 0.65 -0.77 8.22
N ALA A 95 0.11 -1.92 8.59
CA ALA A 95 0.02 -2.39 9.96
C ALA A 95 0.50 -3.85 10.07
N TRP A 96 0.72 -4.32 11.30
CA TRP A 96 1.06 -5.71 11.55
C TRP A 96 -0.13 -6.62 11.23
N PRO A 97 0.08 -7.81 10.65
CA PRO A 97 -0.99 -8.71 10.24
C PRO A 97 -2.00 -9.04 11.36
N GLU A 98 -1.53 -9.15 12.60
CA GLU A 98 -2.35 -9.41 13.78
C GLU A 98 -3.28 -8.25 14.16
N SER A 99 -2.99 -7.04 13.69
CA SER A 99 -3.69 -5.79 14.05
C SER A 99 -4.60 -5.25 12.97
N SER A 100 -4.38 -5.61 11.70
CA SER A 100 -5.07 -5.04 10.54
C SER A 100 -6.50 -5.55 10.32
N GLY A 101 -6.96 -6.50 11.14
CA GLY A 101 -8.27 -7.14 11.00
C GLY A 101 -8.45 -7.98 9.72
N ARG A 102 -7.43 -8.07 8.86
CA ARG A 102 -7.46 -8.80 7.59
C ARG A 102 -6.67 -10.10 7.69
N GLN A 103 -7.31 -11.21 7.34
CA GLN A 103 -6.63 -12.50 7.23
C GLN A 103 -5.87 -12.59 5.91
N CYS A 104 -4.57 -12.37 5.98
CA CYS A 104 -3.63 -12.55 4.89
C CYS A 104 -2.68 -13.69 5.24
N THR A 105 -3.11 -14.92 4.96
CA THR A 105 -2.32 -16.12 5.27
C THR A 105 -1.34 -16.49 4.16
N ASN A 106 -1.56 -16.01 2.92
CA ASN A 106 -0.73 -16.27 1.75
C ASN A 106 -0.65 -15.03 0.86
N SER A 107 0.10 -14.02 1.29
CA SER A 107 0.38 -12.88 0.41
C SER A 107 1.07 -13.39 -0.86
N LYS A 108 0.50 -13.10 -2.03
CA LYS A 108 1.12 -13.45 -3.31
C LYS A 108 2.49 -12.77 -3.38
N ARG A 109 3.58 -13.54 -3.27
CA ARG A 109 4.94 -13.01 -3.40
C ARG A 109 5.23 -12.69 -4.86
N ASP A 110 5.96 -11.59 -5.08
CA ASP A 110 6.43 -11.24 -6.41
C ASP A 110 7.42 -12.30 -6.91
N SER A 111 7.26 -12.72 -8.17
CA SER A 111 8.15 -13.64 -8.85
C SER A 111 8.62 -13.06 -10.17
N LEU A 112 9.87 -13.27 -10.53
CA LEU A 112 10.42 -12.93 -11.85
C LEU A 112 9.92 -13.89 -12.94
N ASP A 113 10.24 -13.58 -14.19
CA ASP A 113 9.90 -14.36 -15.38
C ASP A 113 10.53 -15.76 -15.41
N ASP A 114 11.67 -15.93 -14.74
CA ASP A 114 12.34 -17.22 -14.50
C ASP A 114 11.83 -17.95 -13.25
N GLY A 115 10.82 -17.38 -12.58
CA GLY A 115 10.21 -17.95 -11.38
C GLY A 115 10.93 -17.63 -10.07
N PHE A 116 12.05 -16.89 -10.09
CA PHE A 116 12.73 -16.52 -8.85
C PHE A 116 11.84 -15.63 -7.97
N SER A 117 11.77 -15.98 -6.68
CA SER A 117 11.09 -15.21 -5.65
C SER A 117 12.04 -15.02 -4.47
N CYS A 118 12.00 -13.84 -3.84
CA CYS A 118 12.86 -13.55 -2.70
C CYS A 118 12.62 -14.54 -1.56
N PRO A 119 13.66 -15.18 -1.00
CA PRO A 119 13.54 -16.04 0.16
C PRO A 119 12.93 -15.33 1.37
N GLU A 120 12.34 -16.10 2.28
CA GLU A 120 11.81 -15.53 3.53
C GLU A 120 12.91 -15.35 4.57
N GLY A 121 12.77 -14.33 5.40
CA GLY A 121 13.67 -14.08 6.52
C GLY A 121 14.80 -13.09 6.24
N ASN A 122 15.58 -12.86 7.28
CA ASN A 122 16.69 -11.91 7.27
C ASN A 122 17.97 -12.63 6.83
N VAL A 123 18.67 -12.08 5.84
CA VAL A 123 19.97 -12.58 5.40
C VAL A 123 21.07 -11.80 6.11
N GLN A 124 22.04 -12.49 6.68
CA GLN A 124 23.24 -11.88 7.27
C GLN A 124 24.30 -11.66 6.19
N GLY A 125 24.82 -10.44 6.13
CA GLY A 125 25.95 -10.11 5.27
C GLY A 125 27.30 -10.48 5.89
N PRO A 126 28.40 -10.24 5.15
CA PRO A 126 29.75 -10.61 5.58
C PRO A 126 30.22 -9.92 6.87
N ASP A 127 29.66 -8.76 7.20
CA ASP A 127 29.94 -8.00 8.42
C ASP A 127 29.04 -8.40 9.61
N GLY A 128 28.26 -9.48 9.46
CA GLY A 128 27.30 -9.95 10.45
C GLY A 128 26.06 -9.08 10.57
N ARG A 129 25.88 -8.05 9.73
CA ARG A 129 24.69 -7.21 9.73
C ARG A 129 23.63 -7.79 8.80
N THR A 130 22.36 -7.60 9.16
CA THR A 130 21.25 -7.96 8.27
C THR A 130 21.26 -7.08 7.02
N LEU A 131 21.27 -7.71 5.86
CA LEU A 131 21.19 -7.02 4.58
C LEU A 131 19.74 -6.57 4.32
N PRO A 132 19.47 -5.26 4.16
CA PRO A 132 18.15 -4.79 3.79
C PRO A 132 17.80 -5.16 2.34
N HIS A 133 18.81 -5.37 1.51
CA HIS A 133 18.70 -5.72 0.10
C HIS A 133 19.57 -6.94 -0.20
N PRO A 134 19.18 -8.14 0.27
CA PRO A 134 19.99 -9.33 0.06
C PRO A 134 20.06 -9.68 -1.43
N THR A 135 21.22 -10.20 -1.82
CA THR A 135 21.50 -10.61 -3.20
C THR A 135 21.85 -12.10 -3.25
N PHE A 136 21.46 -12.77 -4.33
CA PHE A 136 21.55 -14.23 -4.50
C PHE A 136 22.10 -14.57 -5.88
N ALA A 137 22.92 -15.61 -6.02
CA ALA A 137 23.42 -16.03 -7.33
C ALA A 137 22.29 -16.50 -8.24
N HIS A 138 22.51 -16.33 -9.55
CA HIS A 138 21.68 -16.98 -10.55
C HIS A 138 22.15 -18.43 -10.76
N PRO A 139 21.24 -19.43 -10.82
CA PRO A 139 21.61 -20.85 -10.85
C PRO A 139 22.38 -21.27 -12.12
N GLU A 140 22.09 -20.62 -13.25
CA GLU A 140 22.64 -21.03 -14.56
C GLU A 140 23.68 -20.05 -15.13
N ASP A 141 23.80 -18.84 -14.58
CA ASP A 141 24.59 -17.76 -15.18
C ASP A 141 25.43 -17.07 -14.11
N CYS A 142 26.73 -17.34 -14.09
CA CYS A 142 27.65 -16.85 -13.06
C CYS A 142 27.83 -15.33 -13.02
N ASP A 143 27.52 -14.61 -14.09
CA ASP A 143 27.57 -13.14 -14.14
C ASP A 143 26.22 -12.49 -13.79
N LYS A 144 25.17 -13.29 -13.52
CA LYS A 144 23.85 -12.80 -13.11
C LYS A 144 23.61 -13.06 -11.63
N PHE A 145 22.79 -12.21 -11.04
CA PHE A 145 22.36 -12.36 -9.66
C PHE A 145 20.98 -11.73 -9.48
N TYR A 146 20.32 -12.07 -8.38
CA TYR A 146 19.06 -11.48 -7.97
C TYR A 146 19.27 -10.47 -6.85
N ILE A 147 18.47 -9.41 -6.85
CA ILE A 147 18.45 -8.38 -5.81
C ILE A 147 17.05 -8.38 -5.21
N CYS A 148 16.96 -8.52 -3.89
CA CYS A 148 15.70 -8.47 -3.18
C CYS A 148 15.53 -7.13 -2.48
N ARG A 149 14.87 -6.16 -3.14
CA ARG A 149 14.63 -4.85 -2.55
C ARG A 149 13.70 -4.99 -1.33
N ASN A 150 14.16 -4.46 -0.21
CA ASN A 150 13.61 -4.68 1.14
C ASN A 150 13.34 -6.17 1.46
N GLY A 151 14.07 -7.12 0.86
CA GLY A 151 13.87 -8.56 1.09
C GLY A 151 12.64 -9.20 0.44
N VAL A 152 11.78 -8.43 -0.25
CA VAL A 152 10.50 -8.96 -0.80
C VAL A 152 10.34 -8.76 -2.30
N GLN A 153 10.94 -7.72 -2.88
CA GLN A 153 10.75 -7.38 -4.29
C GLN A 153 11.97 -7.82 -5.12
N PRO A 154 11.86 -8.89 -5.94
CA PRO A 154 12.98 -9.40 -6.71
C PRO A 154 13.29 -8.54 -7.93
N GLN A 155 14.57 -8.41 -8.25
CA GLN A 155 15.09 -7.73 -9.45
C GLN A 155 16.29 -8.51 -9.99
N LYS A 156 16.58 -8.38 -11.30
CA LYS A 156 17.76 -8.98 -11.93
C LYS A 156 18.93 -8.00 -11.93
N GLY A 157 20.11 -8.50 -11.58
CA GLY A 157 21.39 -7.82 -11.63
C GLY A 157 22.39 -8.56 -12.51
N TYR A 158 23.40 -7.84 -12.98
CA TYR A 158 24.46 -8.35 -13.84
C TYR A 158 25.81 -7.77 -13.41
N CYS A 159 26.83 -8.60 -13.40
CA CYS A 159 28.20 -8.19 -13.14
C CYS A 159 28.83 -7.57 -14.39
N ALA A 160 29.59 -6.50 -14.19
CA ALA A 160 30.28 -5.80 -15.28
C ALA A 160 31.69 -6.36 -15.51
N ASN A 161 32.31 -6.01 -16.63
CA ASN A 161 33.74 -6.28 -16.89
C ASN A 161 34.18 -7.75 -16.78
N LYS A 162 33.32 -8.71 -17.14
CA LYS A 162 33.61 -10.16 -17.06
C LYS A 162 33.91 -10.67 -15.65
N THR A 163 33.40 -9.98 -14.64
CA THR A 163 33.38 -10.47 -13.25
C THR A 163 32.16 -11.36 -13.03
N VAL A 164 32.19 -12.17 -11.97
CA VAL A 164 31.11 -13.11 -11.62
C VAL A 164 30.64 -12.84 -10.20
N TYR A 165 29.40 -13.20 -9.91
CA TYR A 165 28.80 -12.94 -8.60
C TYR A 165 29.38 -13.88 -7.54
N ASN A 166 29.90 -13.30 -6.47
CA ASN A 166 30.46 -14.02 -5.32
C ASN A 166 29.46 -13.97 -4.15
N GLU A 167 28.92 -15.14 -3.78
CA GLU A 167 27.92 -15.25 -2.72
C GLU A 167 28.47 -15.05 -1.30
N GLU A 168 29.76 -15.35 -1.05
CA GLU A 168 30.38 -15.15 0.27
C GLU A 168 30.54 -13.68 0.61
N SER A 169 30.80 -12.87 -0.41
CA SER A 169 31.07 -11.45 -0.29
C SER A 169 29.92 -10.56 -0.75
N PHE A 170 28.85 -11.17 -1.29
CA PHE A 170 27.64 -10.51 -1.81
C PHE A 170 27.93 -9.42 -2.85
N ARG A 171 28.93 -9.64 -3.71
CA ARG A 171 29.33 -8.68 -4.77
C ARG A 171 29.93 -9.38 -5.98
N CYS A 172 30.08 -8.65 -7.07
CA CYS A 172 30.85 -9.11 -8.21
C CYS A 172 32.35 -9.13 -7.89
N ASP A 173 33.03 -10.21 -8.22
CA ASP A 173 34.45 -10.40 -7.99
C ASP A 173 35.11 -11.09 -9.20
N ASP A 174 36.44 -11.12 -9.22
CA ASP A 174 37.18 -11.87 -10.23
C ASP A 174 36.81 -13.37 -10.14
N PRO A 175 36.62 -14.08 -11.27
CA PRO A 175 36.31 -15.51 -11.26
C PRO A 175 37.27 -16.37 -10.43
N ALA A 176 38.54 -15.97 -10.31
CA ALA A 176 39.52 -16.67 -9.49
C ALA A 176 39.22 -16.64 -7.98
N ASN A 177 38.40 -15.68 -7.53
CA ASN A 177 38.04 -15.47 -6.11
C ASN A 177 36.67 -16.06 -5.75
N VAL A 178 35.94 -16.66 -6.69
CA VAL A 178 34.60 -17.20 -6.45
C VAL A 178 34.69 -18.72 -6.25
N PRO A 179 34.18 -19.26 -5.12
CA PRO A 179 34.12 -20.70 -4.92
C PRO A 179 33.33 -21.38 -6.04
N GLY A 180 33.88 -22.47 -6.59
CA GLY A 180 33.26 -23.26 -7.66
C GLY A 180 32.46 -24.45 -7.15
#